data_AF-A0A9P5W9Q9-F1
#
_entry.id   AF-A0A9P5W9Q9-F1
#
_cell.length_a   1.000
_cell.length_b   1.000
_cell.length_c   1.000
_cell.angle_alpha   90.00
_cell.angle_beta   90.00
_cell.angle_gamma   90.00
#
_symmetry.space_group_name_H-M   'P 1'
#
loop_
_entity.id
_entity.type
_entity.pdbx_description
1 polymer ?
#
loop_
_entity_poly.entity_id
_entity_poly.type
_entity_poly.pdbx_seq_one_letter_code
_entity_poly.pdbx_strand_id
1 'polypeptide(L)'
;RLGRAAQKQDLQGEGILLLRKAFDSSKAPDEYLRGYINATGCRRKYLNEVFGNKGKATAPAHCCDLCEPEIHQVSDTVVDTVSKKRYLIRTPEDVEEARKVIHDWRGMIYEYHAPGHRTFTRQYVMLDAAITRLSKNFAKVDSPESIAIIAHCQEFAPGCLQSLYDEIVVLNEWIDTKKSFRMSERPKQRKVPK
;
A
#
# COMPACT_ATOMS: atom_id res chain seq x y z
N ARG A 1 -7.29 -12.82 8.94
CA ARG A 1 -6.38 -12.57 7.79
C ARG A 1 -5.27 -13.62 7.71
N LEU A 2 -4.47 -13.82 8.77
CA LEU A 2 -3.40 -14.83 8.81
C LEU A 2 -3.87 -16.28 8.67
N GLY A 3 -5.06 -16.64 9.18
CA GLY A 3 -5.63 -17.99 9.03
C GLY A 3 -6.03 -18.41 7.61
N ARG A 4 -5.75 -17.58 6.60
CA ARG A 4 -5.92 -17.91 5.17
C ARG A 4 -4.58 -18.26 4.50
N ALA A 5 -3.45 -18.00 5.15
CA ALA A 5 -2.15 -18.41 4.64
C ALA A 5 -2.00 -19.93 4.77
N ALA A 6 -1.36 -20.57 3.79
CA ALA A 6 -1.00 -22.00 3.80
C ALA A 6 -2.16 -22.93 4.23
N GLN A 7 -3.33 -22.81 3.58
CA GLN A 7 -4.49 -23.69 3.84
C GLN A 7 -4.25 -25.16 3.48
N LYS A 8 -3.19 -25.45 2.71
CA LYS A 8 -2.77 -26.82 2.41
C LYS A 8 -1.82 -27.30 3.52
N GLN A 9 -2.02 -28.54 3.99
CA GLN A 9 -1.32 -29.11 5.14
C GLN A 9 0.19 -29.32 4.93
N ASP A 10 0.64 -29.31 3.68
CA ASP A 10 2.04 -29.47 3.25
C ASP A 10 2.81 -28.15 3.18
N LEU A 11 2.15 -27.01 3.33
CA LEU A 11 2.76 -25.69 3.26
C LEU A 11 2.92 -25.09 4.66
N GLN A 12 4.10 -24.53 4.93
CA GLN A 12 4.31 -23.70 6.11
C GLN A 12 4.02 -22.24 5.75
N GLY A 13 3.07 -21.63 6.47
CA GLY A 13 2.72 -20.22 6.31
C GLY A 13 3.34 -19.34 7.40
N GLU A 14 3.91 -18.21 7.00
CA GLU A 14 4.42 -17.21 7.94
C GLU A 14 3.44 -16.03 8.08
N GLY A 15 3.26 -15.58 9.32
CA GLY A 15 2.44 -14.42 9.62
C GLY A 15 3.29 -13.26 10.11
N ILE A 16 3.55 -12.29 9.24
CA ILE A 16 4.37 -11.12 9.57
C ILE A 16 3.46 -9.95 9.94
N LEU A 17 3.67 -9.39 11.14
CA LEU A 17 3.03 -8.15 11.58
C LEU A 17 4.06 -7.02 11.54
N LEU A 18 3.84 -6.03 10.70
CA LEU A 18 4.70 -4.85 10.61
C LEU A 18 4.18 -3.76 11.54
N LEU A 19 5.01 -3.37 12.53
CA LEU A 19 4.73 -2.29 13.46
C LEU A 19 5.67 -1.11 13.22
N ARG A 20 5.18 0.11 13.45
CA ARG A 20 6.04 1.30 13.44
C ARG A 20 6.88 1.31 14.72
N LYS A 21 8.14 1.78 14.65
CA LYS A 21 9.08 1.84 15.79
C LYS A 21 8.54 2.62 17.01
N ALA A 22 7.70 3.63 16.77
CA ALA A 22 7.01 4.40 17.80
C ALA A 22 5.51 4.07 17.86
N PHE A 23 5.12 2.83 17.51
CA PHE A 23 3.75 2.40 17.64
C PHE A 23 3.36 2.38 19.11
N ASP A 24 2.55 3.35 19.48
CA ASP A 24 1.90 3.40 20.78
C ASP A 24 0.84 2.29 20.83
N SER A 25 1.14 1.22 21.57
CA SER A 25 0.24 0.06 21.68
C SER A 25 -1.10 0.42 22.33
N SER A 26 -1.23 1.58 22.98
CA SER A 26 -2.52 2.09 23.45
C SER A 26 -3.47 2.49 22.32
N LYS A 27 -2.93 2.72 21.10
CA LYS A 27 -3.69 3.05 19.89
C LYS A 27 -4.11 1.81 19.08
N ALA A 28 -3.85 0.61 19.59
CA ALA A 28 -4.38 -0.59 18.97
C ALA A 28 -5.93 -0.54 18.97
N PRO A 29 -6.58 -1.01 17.89
CA PRO A 29 -8.03 -0.94 17.72
C PRO A 29 -8.78 -1.76 18.77
N ASP A 30 -8.15 -2.76 19.38
CA ASP A 30 -8.72 -3.60 20.42
C ASP A 30 -7.66 -4.09 21.42
N GLU A 31 -8.14 -4.54 22.58
CA GLU A 31 -7.31 -5.01 23.69
C GLU A 31 -6.53 -6.29 23.39
N TYR A 32 -7.06 -7.13 22.49
CA TYR A 32 -6.44 -8.39 22.11
C TYR A 32 -5.25 -8.16 21.18
N LEU A 33 -5.35 -7.22 20.24
CA LEU A 33 -4.22 -6.82 19.42
C LEU A 33 -3.15 -6.13 20.27
N ARG A 34 -3.56 -5.27 21.22
CA ARG A 34 -2.62 -4.66 22.18
C ARG A 34 -1.87 -5.72 22.98
N GLY A 35 -2.58 -6.69 23.55
CA GLY A 35 -1.98 -7.78 24.31
C GLY A 35 -1.11 -8.68 23.43
N TYR A 36 -1.49 -8.93 22.18
CA TYR A 36 -0.68 -9.68 21.23
C TYR A 36 0.63 -8.96 20.91
N ILE A 37 0.60 -7.65 20.67
CA ILE A 37 1.79 -6.83 20.37
C ILE A 37 2.74 -6.82 21.56
N ASN A 38 2.20 -6.64 22.77
CA ASN A 38 2.96 -6.56 24.01
C ASN A 38 3.23 -7.95 24.66
N ALA A 39 2.94 -9.04 23.95
CA ALA A 39 3.13 -10.38 24.50
C ALA A 39 4.60 -10.64 24.80
N THR A 40 4.89 -11.12 26.01
CA THR A 40 6.24 -11.54 26.43
C THR A 40 6.44 -13.05 26.33
N GLY A 41 5.37 -13.80 26.04
CA GLY A 41 5.38 -15.25 25.84
C GLY A 41 4.93 -15.63 24.43
N CYS A 42 4.95 -16.94 24.13
CA CYS A 42 4.59 -17.50 22.82
C CYS A 42 3.32 -16.87 22.22
N ARG A 43 3.46 -16.24 21.04
CA ARG A 43 2.35 -15.61 20.32
C ARG A 43 1.23 -16.58 19.95
N ARG A 44 1.58 -17.83 19.64
CA ARG A 44 0.61 -18.91 19.37
C ARG A 44 -0.23 -19.24 20.61
N LYS A 45 0.39 -19.33 21.78
CA LYS A 45 -0.32 -19.56 23.05
C LYS A 45 -1.28 -18.43 23.35
N TYR A 46 -0.84 -17.18 23.20
CA TYR A 46 -1.69 -16.00 23.39
C TYR A 46 -2.94 -16.06 22.47
N LEU A 47 -2.75 -16.31 21.17
CA LEU A 47 -3.89 -16.44 20.24
C LEU A 47 -4.82 -17.60 20.62
N ASN A 48 -4.28 -18.74 21.04
CA ASN A 48 -5.10 -19.87 21.47
C ASN A 48 -5.92 -19.54 22.72
N GLU A 49 -5.37 -18.78 23.65
CA GLU A 49 -6.09 -18.32 24.84
C GLU A 49 -7.22 -17.36 24.48
N VAL A 50 -6.92 -16.33 23.68
CA VAL A 50 -7.90 -15.33 23.21
C VAL A 50 -9.06 -15.97 22.45
N PHE A 51 -8.78 -16.96 21.59
CA PHE A 51 -9.81 -17.66 20.82
C PHE A 51 -10.40 -18.90 21.53
N GLY A 52 -10.07 -19.14 22.80
CA GLY A 52 -10.65 -20.25 23.58
C GLY A 52 -10.20 -21.66 23.16
N ASN A 53 -9.11 -21.79 22.41
CA ASN A 53 -8.54 -23.05 21.92
C ASN A 53 -7.71 -23.78 23.01
N LYS A 54 -8.32 -24.06 24.17
CA LYS A 54 -7.67 -24.73 25.30
C LYS A 54 -7.20 -26.14 24.90
N GLY A 55 -5.93 -26.48 25.19
CA GLY A 55 -5.38 -27.84 25.04
C GLY A 55 -4.54 -28.13 23.78
N LYS A 56 -4.43 -27.22 22.81
CA LYS A 56 -3.65 -27.44 21.57
C LYS A 56 -2.22 -26.87 21.61
N ALA A 57 -1.57 -26.90 22.77
CA ALA A 57 -0.36 -26.10 23.05
C ALA A 57 0.96 -26.86 22.88
N THR A 58 1.08 -27.77 21.91
CA THR A 58 2.41 -28.19 21.45
C THR A 58 2.91 -27.12 20.49
N ALA A 59 3.89 -26.32 20.93
CA ALA A 59 4.58 -25.39 20.04
C ALA A 59 5.25 -26.22 18.93
N PRO A 60 4.89 -26.05 17.65
CA PRO A 60 5.59 -26.71 16.55
C PRO A 60 7.05 -26.21 16.48
N ALA A 61 7.93 -26.95 15.81
CA ALA A 61 9.21 -26.38 15.35
C ALA A 61 8.92 -25.12 14.50
N HIS A 62 9.67 -24.03 14.68
CA HIS A 62 9.44 -22.74 14.00
C HIS A 62 8.10 -22.07 14.39
N CYS A 63 7.91 -21.84 15.69
CA CYS A 63 6.65 -21.39 16.27
C CYS A 63 6.39 -19.88 16.14
N CYS A 64 7.32 -19.04 16.62
CA CYS A 64 7.25 -17.58 16.51
C CYS A 64 8.56 -16.92 16.97
N ASP A 65 8.68 -15.62 16.69
CA ASP A 65 9.75 -14.72 17.13
C ASP A 65 10.10 -14.81 18.62
N LEU A 66 9.10 -14.98 19.50
CA LEU A 66 9.33 -15.09 20.95
C LEU A 66 9.75 -16.49 21.43
N CYS A 67 9.53 -17.54 20.63
CA CYS A 67 9.93 -18.91 20.98
C CYS A 67 11.30 -19.26 20.41
N GLU A 68 11.65 -18.70 19.26
CA GLU A 68 12.92 -18.90 18.57
C GLU A 68 13.55 -17.54 18.21
N PRO A 69 14.00 -16.77 19.22
CA PRO A 69 14.56 -15.44 19.00
C PRO A 69 15.84 -15.47 18.16
N GLU A 70 16.57 -16.59 18.15
CA GLU A 70 17.81 -16.76 17.38
C GLU A 70 17.56 -16.99 15.89
N ILE A 71 16.47 -17.67 15.53
CA ILE A 71 16.08 -17.94 14.14
C ILE A 71 15.38 -16.72 13.54
N HIS A 72 14.59 -16.04 14.36
CA HIS A 72 13.84 -14.86 14.00
C HIS A 72 14.50 -13.60 14.54
N GLN A 73 15.85 -13.53 14.55
CA GLN A 73 16.55 -12.26 14.72
C GLN A 73 16.11 -11.34 13.58
N VAL A 74 15.02 -10.62 13.82
CA VAL A 74 14.63 -9.44 13.07
C VAL A 74 15.78 -8.50 13.34
N SER A 75 16.74 -8.53 12.42
CA SER A 75 17.85 -7.63 12.42
C SER A 75 17.28 -6.25 12.71
N ASP A 76 17.79 -5.62 13.77
CA ASP A 76 17.73 -4.17 14.02
C ASP A 76 18.39 -3.38 12.86
N THR A 77 18.49 -3.95 11.65
CA THR A 77 18.40 -3.20 10.40
C THR A 77 17.11 -2.42 10.42
N VAL A 78 17.24 -1.26 11.04
CA VAL A 78 16.47 -0.06 10.86
C VAL A 78 16.20 0.10 9.38
N VAL A 79 15.07 -0.41 8.93
CA VAL A 79 14.47 0.10 7.71
C VAL A 79 13.85 1.42 8.17
N ASP A 80 14.69 2.47 8.17
CA ASP A 80 14.33 3.85 8.45
C ASP A 80 13.38 4.33 7.36
N THR A 81 12.16 3.81 7.40
CA THR A 81 11.05 4.16 6.52
C THR A 81 10.12 5.13 7.25
N VAL A 82 10.70 6.03 8.04
CA VAL A 82 10.35 7.44 7.88
C VAL A 82 11.31 8.06 6.86
N SER A 83 11.48 7.38 5.71
CA SER A 83 11.54 8.13 4.48
C SER A 83 10.27 8.96 4.49
N LYS A 84 10.37 10.26 4.82
CA LYS A 84 9.50 11.25 4.17
C LYS A 84 9.41 10.74 2.74
N LYS A 85 8.26 10.20 2.30
CA LYS A 85 8.11 9.67 0.93
C LYS A 85 8.70 10.78 0.08
N ARG A 86 9.91 10.57 -0.44
CA ARG A 86 10.54 11.55 -1.31
C ARG A 86 9.74 11.33 -2.56
N TYR A 87 8.61 12.00 -2.65
CA TYR A 87 7.78 11.99 -3.83
C TYR A 87 8.74 12.37 -4.95
N LEU A 88 9.06 11.39 -5.78
CA LEU A 88 9.96 11.58 -6.90
C LEU A 88 9.39 12.75 -7.67
N ILE A 89 10.21 13.78 -7.87
CA ILE A 89 9.77 14.98 -8.58
C ILE A 89 9.25 14.50 -9.94
N ARG A 90 7.95 14.66 -10.14
CA ARG A 90 7.27 14.29 -11.37
C ARG A 90 7.57 15.36 -12.41
N THR A 91 8.05 14.91 -13.56
CA THR A 91 8.34 15.79 -14.70
C THR A 91 7.03 16.24 -15.34
N PRO A 92 7.03 17.32 -16.15
CA PRO A 92 5.85 17.70 -16.92
C PRO A 92 5.30 16.55 -17.78
N GLU A 93 6.18 15.72 -18.32
CA GLU A 93 5.82 14.53 -19.12
C GLU A 93 5.10 13.48 -18.26
N ASP A 94 5.57 13.24 -17.02
CA ASP A 94 4.92 12.34 -16.07
C ASP A 94 3.49 12.82 -15.72
N VAL A 95 3.32 14.14 -15.58
CA VAL A 95 2.03 14.77 -15.27
C VAL A 95 1.06 14.66 -16.45
N GLU A 96 1.56 14.73 -17.68
CA GLU A 96 0.75 14.53 -18.88
C GLU A 96 0.31 13.07 -19.02
N GLU A 97 1.21 12.12 -18.79
CA GLU A 97 0.87 10.69 -18.80
C GLU A 97 -0.20 10.38 -17.74
N ALA A 98 -0.04 10.93 -16.53
CA ALA A 98 -1.05 10.82 -15.48
C ALA A 98 -2.40 11.42 -15.91
N ARG A 99 -2.40 12.58 -16.58
CA ARG A 99 -3.63 13.19 -17.08
C ARG A 99 -4.31 12.28 -18.10
N LYS A 100 -3.55 11.69 -19.02
CA LYS A 100 -4.06 10.77 -20.04
C LYS A 100 -4.69 9.53 -19.40
N VAL A 101 -3.98 8.85 -18.50
CA VAL A 101 -4.51 7.67 -17.79
C VAL A 101 -5.81 7.97 -17.06
N ILE A 102 -5.87 9.11 -16.35
CA ILE A 102 -7.08 9.50 -15.62
C ILE A 102 -8.25 9.83 -16.58
N HIS A 103 -7.96 10.44 -17.74
CA HIS A 103 -8.98 10.67 -18.77
C HIS A 103 -9.50 9.38 -19.40
N ASP A 104 -8.60 8.44 -19.71
CA ASP A 104 -8.94 7.14 -20.28
C ASP A 104 -9.80 6.33 -19.29
N TRP A 105 -9.37 6.27 -18.03
CA TRP A 105 -10.15 5.70 -16.93
C TRP A 105 -11.55 6.33 -16.82
N ARG A 106 -11.64 7.67 -16.85
CA ARG A 106 -12.94 8.37 -16.81
C ARG A 106 -13.83 7.97 -17.98
N GLY A 107 -13.25 7.80 -19.17
CA GLY A 107 -13.95 7.33 -20.37
C GLY A 107 -14.54 5.94 -20.17
N MET A 108 -13.74 4.99 -19.68
CA MET A 108 -14.19 3.63 -19.41
C MET A 108 -15.30 3.58 -18.36
N ILE A 109 -15.16 4.30 -17.25
CA ILE A 109 -16.18 4.35 -16.19
C ILE A 109 -17.48 4.97 -16.70
N TYR A 110 -17.40 6.02 -17.52
CA TYR A 110 -18.56 6.61 -18.15
C TYR A 110 -19.28 5.63 -19.07
N GLU A 111 -18.53 4.91 -19.92
CA GLU A 111 -19.10 3.91 -20.85
C GLU A 111 -19.74 2.74 -20.10
N TYR A 112 -19.16 2.34 -18.96
CA TYR A 112 -19.69 1.27 -18.12
C TYR A 112 -20.98 1.66 -17.37
N HIS A 113 -21.01 2.85 -16.76
CA HIS A 113 -22.14 3.27 -15.92
C HIS A 113 -23.24 4.03 -16.66
N ALA A 114 -22.96 4.61 -17.82
CA ALA A 114 -23.91 5.42 -18.58
C ALA A 114 -24.00 5.03 -20.07
N PRO A 115 -24.15 3.73 -20.41
CA PRO A 115 -24.29 3.34 -21.81
C PRO A 115 -25.58 3.95 -22.39
N GLY A 116 -25.45 4.74 -23.46
CA GLY A 116 -26.59 5.30 -24.21
C GLY A 116 -27.26 6.53 -23.59
N HIS A 117 -26.77 7.05 -22.46
CA HIS A 117 -27.29 8.29 -21.89
C HIS A 117 -26.79 9.52 -22.69
N ARG A 118 -27.70 10.28 -23.29
CA ARG A 118 -27.37 11.50 -24.07
C ARG A 118 -27.25 12.77 -23.22
N THR A 119 -27.77 12.75 -22.00
CA THR A 119 -27.84 13.92 -21.09
C THR A 119 -26.67 13.99 -20.12
N PHE A 120 -26.03 12.87 -19.81
CA PHE A 120 -24.84 12.84 -18.97
C PHE A 120 -23.59 12.98 -19.84
N THR A 121 -22.58 13.67 -19.31
CA THR A 121 -21.27 13.76 -19.94
C THR A 121 -20.25 13.06 -19.05
N ARG A 122 -19.05 12.80 -19.58
CA ARG A 122 -17.93 12.24 -18.81
C ARG A 122 -17.60 13.06 -17.55
N GLN A 123 -17.98 14.35 -17.51
CA GLN A 123 -17.81 15.21 -16.33
C GLN A 123 -18.63 14.77 -15.12
N TYR A 124 -19.68 13.97 -15.31
CA TYR A 124 -20.43 13.34 -14.23
C TYR A 124 -19.59 12.36 -13.40
N VAL A 125 -18.60 11.72 -14.03
CA VAL A 125 -17.66 10.82 -13.33
C VAL A 125 -16.59 11.62 -12.61
N MET A 126 -15.98 12.59 -13.29
CA MET A 126 -14.97 13.48 -12.71
C MET A 126 -14.80 14.74 -13.58
N LEU A 127 -14.79 15.92 -12.94
CA LEU A 127 -14.55 17.20 -13.59
C LEU A 127 -13.10 17.33 -14.09
N ASP A 128 -12.88 18.03 -15.21
CA ASP A 128 -11.53 18.25 -15.76
C ASP A 128 -10.60 19.00 -14.79
N ALA A 129 -11.16 19.90 -13.97
CA ALA A 129 -10.42 20.58 -12.91
C ALA A 129 -9.91 19.61 -11.83
N ALA A 130 -10.69 18.57 -11.51
CA ALA A 130 -10.31 17.53 -10.56
C ALA A 130 -9.20 16.66 -11.15
N ILE A 131 -9.32 16.27 -12.42
CA ILE A 131 -8.27 15.54 -13.16
C ILE A 131 -6.96 16.35 -13.16
N THR A 132 -7.04 17.64 -13.44
CA THR A 132 -5.86 18.52 -13.46
C THR A 132 -5.17 18.61 -12.09
N ARG A 133 -5.94 18.66 -11.00
CA ARG A 133 -5.37 18.66 -9.64
C ARG A 133 -4.75 17.32 -9.29
N LEU A 134 -5.44 16.23 -9.62
CA LEU A 134 -5.01 14.87 -9.36
C LEU A 134 -3.75 14.54 -10.17
N SER A 135 -3.70 14.85 -11.46
CA SER A 135 -2.53 14.58 -12.30
C SER A 135 -1.28 15.36 -11.87
N LYS A 136 -1.43 16.54 -11.26
CA LYS A 136 -0.30 17.28 -10.67
C LYS A 136 0.20 16.69 -9.36
N ASN A 137 -0.63 15.90 -8.68
CA ASN A 137 -0.36 15.39 -7.34
C ASN A 137 -0.43 13.85 -7.25
N PHE A 138 -0.47 13.14 -8.38
CA PHE A 138 -0.70 11.69 -8.40
C PHE A 138 0.39 10.89 -7.67
N ALA A 139 1.60 11.43 -7.54
CA ALA A 139 2.66 10.84 -6.73
C ALA A 139 2.31 10.77 -5.23
N LYS A 140 1.41 11.65 -4.76
CA LYS A 140 0.97 11.75 -3.37
C LYS A 140 -0.20 10.82 -3.06
N VAL A 141 -0.74 10.11 -4.05
CA VAL A 141 -1.82 9.16 -3.85
C VAL A 141 -1.26 7.95 -3.11
N ASP A 142 -1.78 7.68 -1.92
CA ASP A 142 -1.37 6.55 -1.08
C ASP A 142 -2.53 5.64 -0.67
N SER A 143 -3.75 6.11 -0.90
CA SER A 143 -5.01 5.45 -0.57
C SER A 143 -6.11 5.91 -1.53
N PRO A 144 -7.20 5.14 -1.71
CA PRO A 144 -8.37 5.61 -2.44
C PRO A 144 -8.89 6.94 -1.88
N GLU A 145 -8.92 7.11 -0.56
CA GLU A 145 -9.41 8.31 0.11
C GLU A 145 -8.56 9.55 -0.22
N SER A 146 -7.24 9.38 -0.38
CA SER A 146 -6.36 10.48 -0.78
C SER A 146 -6.72 11.08 -2.14
N ILE A 147 -7.31 10.28 -3.05
CA ILE A 147 -7.77 10.75 -4.35
C ILE A 147 -8.93 11.73 -4.18
N ALA A 148 -9.91 11.39 -3.34
CA ALA A 148 -11.05 12.26 -3.06
C ALA A 148 -10.60 13.63 -2.49
N ILE A 149 -9.61 13.60 -1.59
CA ILE A 149 -9.02 14.80 -0.98
C ILE A 149 -8.29 15.64 -2.04
N ILE A 150 -7.40 15.03 -2.84
CA ILE A 150 -6.59 15.74 -3.85
C ILE A 150 -7.46 16.29 -4.98
N ALA A 151 -8.42 15.48 -5.45
CA ALA A 151 -9.33 15.83 -6.52
C ALA A 151 -10.36 16.89 -6.07
N HIS A 152 -10.55 17.08 -4.76
CA HIS A 152 -11.67 17.81 -4.16
C HIS A 152 -13.01 17.28 -4.65
N CYS A 153 -13.18 15.96 -4.59
CA CYS A 153 -14.37 15.28 -5.06
C CYS A 153 -14.91 14.42 -3.91
N GLN A 154 -16.11 14.77 -3.42
CA GLN A 154 -16.70 14.13 -2.24
C GLN A 154 -17.58 12.93 -2.58
N GLU A 155 -18.01 12.82 -3.84
CA GLU A 155 -18.92 11.78 -4.29
C GLU A 155 -18.30 11.01 -5.45
N PHE A 156 -18.01 9.74 -5.20
CA PHE A 156 -17.65 8.77 -6.22
C PHE A 156 -18.68 7.65 -6.17
N ALA A 157 -19.03 7.10 -7.34
CA ALA A 157 -19.79 5.86 -7.38
C ALA A 157 -19.00 4.75 -6.65
N PRO A 158 -19.68 3.83 -5.94
CA PRO A 158 -19.02 2.75 -5.21
C PRO A 158 -18.07 1.94 -6.11
N GLY A 159 -16.83 1.73 -5.65
CA GLY A 159 -15.81 0.99 -6.40
C GLY A 159 -15.01 1.81 -7.41
N CYS A 160 -15.51 2.95 -7.89
CA CYS A 160 -14.77 3.80 -8.84
C CYS A 160 -13.49 4.36 -8.22
N LEU A 161 -13.53 4.73 -6.94
CA LEU A 161 -12.36 5.29 -6.25
C LEU A 161 -11.22 4.27 -6.11
N GLN A 162 -11.56 3.00 -5.85
CA GLN A 162 -10.58 1.91 -5.80
C GLN A 162 -10.00 1.63 -7.19
N SER A 163 -10.84 1.56 -8.21
CA SER A 163 -10.38 1.35 -9.59
C SER A 163 -9.42 2.46 -10.05
N LEU A 164 -9.72 3.72 -9.76
CA LEU A 164 -8.82 4.83 -10.09
C LEU A 164 -7.51 4.77 -9.29
N TYR A 165 -7.58 4.33 -8.02
CA TYR A 165 -6.39 4.12 -7.21
C TYR A 165 -5.47 3.07 -7.82
N ASP A 166 -6.02 1.95 -8.26
CA ASP A 166 -5.23 0.87 -8.86
C ASP A 166 -4.50 1.35 -10.13
N GLU A 167 -5.18 2.11 -11.00
CA GLU A 167 -4.57 2.73 -12.20
C GLU A 167 -3.41 3.69 -11.84
N ILE A 168 -3.60 4.53 -10.81
CA ILE A 168 -2.58 5.50 -10.38
C ILE A 168 -1.38 4.79 -9.72
N VAL A 169 -1.60 3.69 -9.01
CA VAL A 169 -0.52 2.89 -8.43
C VAL A 169 0.33 2.26 -9.54
N VAL A 170 -0.30 1.60 -10.51
CA VAL A 170 0.39 1.00 -11.67
C VAL A 170 1.21 2.05 -12.43
N LEU A 171 0.62 3.24 -12.65
CA LEU A 171 1.33 4.34 -13.29
C LEU A 171 2.54 4.81 -12.48
N ASN A 172 2.39 4.98 -11.16
CA ASN A 172 3.50 5.39 -10.30
C ASN A 172 4.65 4.37 -10.35
N GLU A 173 4.34 3.08 -10.25
CA GLU A 173 5.33 1.99 -10.33
C GLU A 173 6.05 1.97 -11.69
N TRP A 174 5.31 2.17 -12.78
CA TRP A 174 5.88 2.23 -14.12
C TRP A 174 6.84 3.43 -14.29
N ILE A 175 6.44 4.62 -13.84
CA ILE A 175 7.30 5.82 -13.92
C ILE A 175 8.55 5.65 -13.05
N ASP A 176 8.40 5.10 -11.86
CA ASP A 176 9.51 4.88 -10.93
C ASP A 176 10.53 3.89 -11.51
N THR A 177 10.03 2.81 -12.14
CA THR A 177 10.85 1.84 -12.87
C THR A 177 11.57 2.49 -14.06
N LYS A 178 10.85 3.27 -14.89
CA LYS A 178 11.44 3.98 -16.05
C LYS A 178 12.57 4.93 -15.63
N LYS A 179 12.43 5.59 -14.47
CA LYS A 179 13.46 6.48 -13.93
C LYS A 179 14.67 5.73 -13.37
N SER A 180 14.49 4.56 -12.75
CA SER A 180 15.62 3.75 -12.27
C SER A 180 16.52 3.32 -13.43
N PHE A 181 15.94 2.87 -14.55
CA PHE A 181 16.67 2.50 -15.76
C PHE A 181 17.48 3.66 -16.35
N ARG A 182 16.89 4.86 -16.43
CA ARG A 182 17.60 6.07 -16.92
C ARG A 182 18.76 6.51 -16.01
N MET A 183 18.70 6.19 -14.72
CA MET A 183 19.79 6.53 -13.79
C MET A 183 20.96 5.55 -13.87
N SER A 184 20.72 4.26 -14.17
CA SER A 184 21.79 3.28 -14.37
C SER A 184 22.59 3.50 -15.66
N GLU A 185 22.02 4.17 -16.66
CA GLU A 185 22.68 4.42 -17.95
C GLU A 185 23.57 5.68 -17.97
N ARG A 186 23.59 6.50 -16.90
CA ARG A 186 24.47 7.67 -16.88
C ARG A 186 25.93 7.21 -16.70
N PRO A 187 26.82 7.41 -17.69
CA PRO A 187 28.23 7.08 -17.53
C PRO A 187 28.79 7.90 -16.37
N LYS A 188 29.41 7.21 -15.40
CA LYS A 188 30.12 7.84 -14.28
C LYS A 188 31.21 8.74 -14.86
N GLN A 189 30.96 10.05 -14.97
CA GLN A 189 32.00 11.00 -15.32
C GLN A 189 33.06 10.95 -14.21
N ARG A 190 34.19 10.30 -14.51
CA ARG A 190 35.38 10.33 -13.66
C ARG A 190 35.81 11.79 -13.55
N LYS A 191 35.72 12.36 -12.35
CA LYS A 191 36.37 13.64 -12.03
C LYS A 191 37.88 13.44 -12.23
N VAL A 192 38.44 14.11 -13.24
CA VAL A 192 39.88 14.23 -13.42
C VAL A 192 40.38 15.18 -12.33
N PRO A 193 41.29 14.75 -11.43
CA PRO A 193 41.90 15.66 -10.46
C PRO A 193 42.75 16.69 -11.21
N LYS A 194 42.65 17.95 -10.80
CA LYS A 194 43.58 19.01 -11.21
C LYS A 194 44.85 18.95 -10.37
#